data_AF-A0A7L3IUE7-F1
#
_entry.id   AF-A0A7L3IUE7-F1
#
_cell.length_a   1.000
_cell.length_b   1.000
_cell.length_c   1.000
_cell.angle_alpha   90.00
_cell.angle_beta   90.00
_cell.angle_gamma   90.00
#
_symmetry.space_group_name_H-M   'P 1'
#
loop_
_entity.id
_entity.type
_entity.pdbx_description
1 polymer ?
#
loop_
_entity_poly.entity_id
_entity_poly.type
_entity_poly.pdbx_seq_one_letter_code
_entity_poly.pdbx_strand_id
1 'polypeptide(L)'
;AYREVDRAFQMYVCFSTMSCKVKTNGLFFKKLIKILNSTIFHLTCHIPKSSYKCHSIRTPKNGLQHELFFNFQVNPFAPGWEEVCHKVPYDCEDVTNQKAQQAAERIGKFFHQLRHVLKYELHAVPTIQYVDKNFSMTSINSCRPGFGKNYHTHQNCASCCMVCGPGTYSPNNEVSCQTCARAQARMYGAKSC
;
A
#
# COMPACT_ATOMS: atom_id res chain seq x y z
N ALA A 1 -25.08 8.64 4.70
CA ALA A 1 -24.23 7.76 5.53
C ALA A 1 -22.78 8.16 5.33
N TYR A 2 -22.03 8.32 6.42
CA TYR A 2 -20.59 8.60 6.41
C TYR A 2 -19.85 7.30 6.68
N ARG A 3 -18.69 7.12 6.04
CA ARG A 3 -17.80 5.98 6.29
C ARG A 3 -16.36 6.45 6.32
N GLU A 4 -15.54 5.80 7.13
CA GLU A 4 -14.10 5.99 7.07
C GLU A 4 -13.54 5.51 5.73
N VAL A 5 -12.36 6.01 5.38
CA VAL A 5 -11.62 5.51 4.22
C VAL A 5 -11.02 4.14 4.51
N ASP A 6 -11.09 3.27 3.52
CA ASP A 6 -10.32 2.02 3.52
C ASP A 6 -8.83 2.39 3.31
N ARG A 7 -7.94 1.97 4.23
CA ARG A 7 -6.51 2.30 4.22
C ARG A 7 -5.66 1.13 3.75
N ALA A 8 -4.86 1.37 2.72
CA ALA A 8 -3.75 0.53 2.31
C ALA A 8 -2.42 1.29 2.45
N PHE A 9 -1.29 0.58 2.47
CA PHE A 9 0.02 1.22 2.61
C PHE A 9 0.91 0.85 1.44
N GLN A 10 1.33 1.87 0.69
CA GLN A 10 2.34 1.76 -0.34
C GLN A 10 3.72 1.90 0.29
N MET A 11 4.63 1.00 -0.06
CA MET A 11 5.96 0.97 0.49
C MET A 11 7.00 0.93 -0.61
N TYR A 12 8.08 1.68 -0.38
CA TYR A 12 9.25 1.74 -1.24
C TYR A 12 10.49 1.45 -0.42
N VAL A 13 11.41 0.69 -1.00
CA VAL A 13 12.73 0.46 -0.41
C VAL A 13 13.76 0.30 -1.53
N CYS A 14 14.97 0.80 -1.29
CA CYS A 14 16.08 0.70 -2.23
C CYS A 14 17.22 -0.15 -1.68
N PHE A 15 17.82 -0.96 -2.54
CA PHE A 15 19.02 -1.74 -2.28
C PHE A 15 20.07 -1.49 -3.36
N SER A 16 21.36 -1.54 -3.03
CA SER A 16 22.42 -1.61 -4.02
C SER A 16 22.69 -3.05 -4.42
N THR A 17 23.13 -3.26 -5.66
CA THR A 17 23.55 -4.57 -6.19
C THR A 17 24.80 -4.42 -7.04
N MET A 18 25.49 -5.52 -7.30
CA MET A 18 26.66 -5.53 -8.18
C MET A 18 26.31 -5.30 -9.65
N SER A 19 25.13 -5.74 -10.11
CA SER A 19 24.69 -5.54 -11.48
C SER A 19 23.18 -5.77 -11.61
N CYS A 20 22.53 -5.10 -12.56
CA CYS A 20 21.13 -5.34 -12.86
C CYS A 20 20.85 -6.69 -13.56
N LYS A 21 21.87 -7.32 -14.18
CA LYS A 21 21.69 -8.55 -14.96
C LYS A 21 21.80 -9.84 -14.14
N VAL A 22 22.05 -9.77 -12.83
CA VAL A 22 22.22 -10.97 -12.00
C VAL A 22 20.88 -11.58 -11.61
N LYS A 23 20.77 -12.91 -11.76
CA LYS A 23 19.57 -13.69 -11.39
C LYS A 23 19.23 -13.58 -9.91
N THR A 24 20.23 -13.39 -9.06
CA THR A 24 20.09 -13.27 -7.60
C THR A 24 19.20 -12.10 -7.18
N ASN A 25 19.11 -11.02 -7.98
CA ASN A 25 18.22 -9.89 -7.69
C ASN A 25 16.74 -10.34 -7.59
N GLY A 26 16.29 -11.16 -8.56
CA GLY A 26 14.93 -11.68 -8.57
C GLY A 26 14.66 -12.68 -7.45
N LEU A 27 15.65 -13.51 -7.10
CA LEU A 27 15.54 -14.43 -5.96
C LEU A 27 15.45 -13.69 -4.62
N PHE A 28 16.27 -12.65 -4.44
CA PHE A 28 16.24 -11.79 -3.27
C PHE A 28 14.88 -11.11 -3.12
N PHE A 29 14.36 -10.52 -4.20
CA PHE A 29 13.01 -9.93 -4.22
C PHE A 29 11.93 -10.93 -3.77
N LYS A 30 11.88 -12.12 -4.38
CA LYS A 30 10.89 -13.15 -4.03
C LYS A 30 11.00 -13.58 -2.56
N LYS A 31 12.23 -13.76 -2.05
CA LYS A 31 12.46 -14.19 -0.67
C LYS A 31 12.07 -13.09 0.32
N LEU A 32 12.39 -11.83 0.03
CA LEU A 32 12.00 -10.69 0.86
C LEU A 32 10.47 -10.58 0.95
N ILE A 33 9.75 -10.61 -0.17
CA ILE A 33 8.28 -10.55 -0.16
C ILE A 33 7.66 -11.71 0.63
N LYS A 34 8.22 -12.92 0.53
CA LYS A 34 7.77 -14.07 1.34
C LYS A 34 7.95 -13.83 2.84
N ILE A 35 9.11 -13.29 3.25
CA ILE A 35 9.38 -12.93 4.65
C ILE A 35 8.39 -11.87 5.14
N LEU A 36 8.22 -10.79 4.37
CA LEU A 36 7.30 -9.70 4.74
C LEU A 36 5.85 -10.18 4.87
N ASN A 37 5.37 -11.02 3.94
CA ASN A 37 4.05 -11.63 4.05
C ASN A 37 3.92 -12.48 5.33
N SER A 38 4.93 -13.29 5.67
CA SER A 38 4.92 -14.07 6.90
C SER A 38 4.86 -13.19 8.16
N THR A 39 5.53 -12.04 8.15
CA THR A 39 5.54 -11.08 9.27
C THR A 39 4.16 -10.50 9.56
N ILE A 40 3.30 -10.37 8.55
CA ILE A 40 1.98 -9.71 8.68
C ILE A 40 0.80 -10.69 8.58
N PHE A 41 1.06 -11.97 8.34
CA PHE A 41 0.02 -12.98 8.06
C PHE A 41 -1.05 -13.06 9.17
N HIS A 42 -0.63 -13.03 10.44
CA HIS A 42 -1.54 -13.09 11.59
C HIS A 42 -2.50 -11.89 11.69
N LEU A 43 -2.16 -10.78 11.03
CA LEU A 43 -3.01 -9.59 10.94
C LEU A 43 -4.03 -9.68 9.79
N THR A 44 -4.16 -10.87 9.17
CA THR A 44 -5.02 -11.11 8.00
C THR A 44 -4.73 -10.17 6.81
N CYS A 45 -3.52 -9.58 6.80
CA CYS A 45 -3.04 -8.69 5.76
C CYS A 45 -2.15 -9.46 4.78
N HIS A 46 -2.06 -8.97 3.55
CA HIS A 46 -1.20 -9.55 2.52
C HIS A 46 -0.59 -8.48 1.62
N ILE A 47 0.39 -8.87 0.81
CA ILE A 47 1.04 -8.03 -0.19
C ILE A 47 0.60 -8.49 -1.58
N PRO A 48 -0.56 -8.04 -2.10
CA PRO A 48 -1.11 -8.51 -3.38
C PRO A 48 -0.33 -7.99 -4.59
N LYS A 49 0.22 -6.77 -4.48
CA LYS A 49 0.97 -6.11 -5.55
C LYS A 49 2.38 -5.84 -5.07
N SER A 50 3.35 -6.42 -5.77
CA SER A 50 4.77 -6.21 -5.52
C SER A 50 5.55 -6.25 -6.83
N SER A 51 6.50 -5.35 -7.00
CA SER A 51 7.41 -5.33 -8.14
C SER A 51 8.78 -4.80 -7.73
N TYR A 52 9.78 -5.04 -8.58
CA TYR A 52 11.07 -4.37 -8.47
C TYR A 52 11.56 -3.91 -9.83
N LYS A 53 12.35 -2.85 -9.83
CA LYS A 53 13.10 -2.36 -10.99
C LYS A 53 14.56 -2.22 -10.61
N CYS A 54 15.46 -2.39 -11.58
CA CYS A 54 16.87 -2.12 -11.40
C CYS A 54 17.31 -0.98 -12.31
N HIS A 55 18.05 -0.02 -11.76
CA HIS A 55 18.60 1.10 -12.50
C HIS A 55 20.11 1.17 -12.31
N SER A 56 20.82 1.44 -13.41
CA SER A 56 22.25 1.76 -13.38
C SER A 56 22.38 3.28 -13.31
N ILE A 57 22.87 3.79 -12.19
CA ILE A 57 22.94 5.22 -11.91
C ILE A 57 24.42 5.62 -11.87
N ARG A 58 24.79 6.63 -12.66
CA ARG A 58 26.16 7.17 -12.64
C ARG A 58 26.18 8.41 -11.77
N THR A 59 26.88 8.36 -10.65
CA THR A 59 27.05 9.51 -9.77
C THR A 59 28.46 10.08 -9.90
N PRO A 60 28.65 11.40 -9.76
CA PRO A 60 29.98 12.01 -9.81
C PRO A 60 30.93 11.48 -8.72
N LYS A 61 30.39 11.13 -7.55
CA LYS A 61 31.17 10.70 -6.38
C LYS A 61 31.51 9.21 -6.39
N ASN A 62 30.59 8.34 -6.81
CA ASN A 62 30.73 6.90 -6.63
C ASN A 62 30.77 6.11 -7.95
N GLY A 63 30.85 6.81 -9.09
CA GLY A 63 30.91 6.16 -10.40
C GLY A 63 29.60 5.47 -10.78
N LEU A 64 29.70 4.37 -11.52
CA LEU A 64 28.53 3.57 -11.93
C LEU A 64 28.07 2.68 -10.77
N GLN A 65 26.82 2.86 -10.34
CA GLN A 65 26.18 2.08 -9.30
C GLN A 65 24.93 1.39 -9.86
N HIS A 66 24.53 0.27 -9.28
CA HIS A 66 23.28 -0.40 -9.62
C HIS A 66 22.37 -0.45 -8.40
N GLU A 67 21.15 0.05 -8.56
CA GLU A 67 20.16 0.17 -7.49
C GLU A 67 18.87 -0.58 -7.85
N LEU A 68 18.33 -1.27 -6.87
CA LEU A 68 17.11 -2.05 -6.89
C LEU A 68 16.02 -1.30 -6.15
N PHE A 69 15.01 -0.86 -6.88
CA PHE A 69 13.85 -0.16 -6.36
C PHE A 69 12.71 -1.14 -6.20
N PHE A 70 12.35 -1.42 -4.96
CA PHE A 70 11.28 -2.35 -4.63
C PHE A 70 10.04 -1.53 -4.28
N ASN A 71 8.91 -1.96 -4.82
CA ASN A 71 7.63 -1.33 -4.61
C ASN A 71 6.59 -2.38 -4.27
N PHE A 72 5.88 -2.23 -3.16
CA PHE A 72 4.85 -3.17 -2.76
C PHE A 72 3.78 -2.51 -1.90
N GLN A 73 2.58 -3.09 -1.92
CA GLN A 73 1.42 -2.56 -1.22
C GLN A 73 0.95 -3.56 -0.17
N VAL A 74 0.77 -3.12 1.07
CA VAL A 74 0.07 -3.88 2.10
C VAL A 74 -1.41 -3.58 2.01
N ASN A 75 -2.20 -4.64 1.90
CA ASN A 75 -3.65 -4.54 1.83
C ASN A 75 -4.30 -5.49 2.85
N PRO A 76 -5.13 -4.98 3.78
CA PRO A 76 -5.91 -5.85 4.67
C PRO A 76 -7.16 -6.43 3.96
N PHE A 77 -7.55 -5.84 2.83
CA PHE A 77 -8.79 -6.10 2.10
C PHE A 77 -8.56 -7.18 1.03
N ALA A 78 -8.39 -8.42 1.47
CA ALA A 78 -8.36 -9.57 0.55
C ALA A 78 -9.72 -9.71 -0.17
N PRO A 79 -9.78 -10.19 -1.41
CA PRO A 79 -11.05 -10.39 -2.11
C PRO A 79 -12.07 -11.16 -1.24
N GLY A 80 -13.29 -10.63 -1.11
CA GLY A 80 -14.37 -11.22 -0.31
C GLY A 80 -14.42 -10.78 1.15
N TRP A 81 -13.53 -9.90 1.60
CA TRP A 81 -13.56 -9.38 2.96
C TRP A 81 -14.85 -8.59 3.27
N GLU A 82 -15.46 -7.90 2.30
CA GLU A 82 -16.70 -7.14 2.52
C GLU A 82 -17.86 -8.06 2.92
N GLU A 83 -17.96 -9.23 2.29
CA GLU A 83 -18.99 -10.23 2.58
C GLU A 83 -18.83 -10.83 3.97
N VAL A 84 -17.58 -10.97 4.44
CA VAL A 84 -17.27 -11.39 5.81
C VAL A 84 -17.63 -10.27 6.79
N CYS A 85 -17.31 -9.03 6.43
CA CYS A 85 -17.56 -7.84 7.24
C CYS A 85 -19.06 -7.59 7.46
N HIS A 86 -19.89 -7.84 6.45
CA HIS A 86 -21.36 -7.73 6.58
C HIS A 86 -21.99 -8.79 7.50
N LYS A 87 -21.29 -9.88 7.80
CA LYS A 87 -21.79 -10.98 8.65
C LYS A 87 -21.45 -10.80 10.12
N VAL A 88 -20.65 -9.81 10.48
CA VAL A 88 -20.23 -9.56 11.88
C VAL A 88 -20.94 -8.34 12.46
N PRO A 89 -21.29 -8.36 13.76
CA PRO A 89 -22.10 -7.33 14.40
C PRO A 89 -21.32 -6.08 14.82
N TYR A 90 -19.99 -6.07 14.67
CA TYR A 90 -19.11 -4.96 15.05
C TYR A 90 -18.58 -4.22 13.83
N ASP A 91 -18.06 -3.00 14.04
CA ASP A 91 -17.44 -2.20 12.97
C ASP A 91 -16.13 -2.86 12.49
N CYS A 92 -16.28 -3.79 11.55
CA CYS A 92 -15.16 -4.54 11.02
C CYS A 92 -14.26 -3.68 10.12
N GLU A 93 -14.72 -2.51 9.68
CA GLU A 93 -13.97 -1.59 8.82
C GLU A 93 -12.83 -0.94 9.60
N ASP A 94 -13.14 -0.42 10.79
CA ASP A 94 -12.16 0.13 11.73
C ASP A 94 -11.11 -0.91 12.15
N VAL A 95 -11.57 -2.13 12.48
CA VAL A 95 -10.67 -3.24 12.83
C VAL A 95 -9.74 -3.59 11.66
N THR A 96 -10.24 -3.56 10.43
CA THR A 96 -9.46 -3.88 9.23
C THR A 96 -8.44 -2.78 8.92
N ASN A 97 -8.83 -1.51 9.07
CA ASN A 97 -7.93 -0.36 8.98
C ASN A 97 -6.83 -0.39 10.05
N GLN A 98 -7.17 -0.72 11.30
CA GLN A 98 -6.21 -0.85 12.39
C GLN A 98 -5.20 -1.98 12.11
N LYS A 99 -5.66 -3.12 11.58
CA LYS A 99 -4.78 -4.23 11.17
C LYS A 99 -3.81 -3.81 10.05
N ALA A 100 -4.27 -3.03 9.07
CA ALA A 100 -3.41 -2.51 8.00
C ALA A 100 -2.30 -1.62 8.55
N GLN A 101 -2.65 -0.70 9.45
CA GLN A 101 -1.70 0.17 10.13
C GLN A 101 -0.67 -0.65 10.93
N GLN A 102 -1.12 -1.63 11.71
CA GLN A 102 -0.23 -2.52 12.45
C GLN A 102 0.71 -3.31 11.52
N ALA A 103 0.19 -3.85 10.41
CA ALA A 103 1.00 -4.57 9.41
C ALA A 103 2.07 -3.66 8.82
N ALA A 104 1.70 -2.42 8.52
CA ALA A 104 2.59 -1.43 7.96
C ALA A 104 3.71 -1.05 8.94
N GLU A 105 3.39 -0.84 10.22
CA GLU A 105 4.36 -0.59 11.29
C GLU A 105 5.30 -1.78 11.53
N ARG A 106 4.80 -3.03 11.45
CA ARG A 106 5.62 -4.24 11.59
C ARG A 106 6.66 -4.34 10.47
N ILE A 107 6.28 -4.02 9.24
CA ILE A 107 7.23 -3.97 8.12
C ILE A 107 8.23 -2.82 8.28
N GLY A 108 7.78 -1.65 8.74
CA GLY A 108 8.69 -0.55 9.08
C GLY A 108 9.74 -0.96 10.13
N LYS A 109 9.32 -1.66 11.18
CA LYS A 109 10.23 -2.24 12.19
C LYS A 109 11.19 -3.26 11.61
N PHE A 110 10.72 -4.12 10.69
CA PHE A 110 11.58 -5.07 9.99
C PHE A 110 12.72 -4.37 9.25
N PHE A 111 12.45 -3.32 8.46
CA PHE A 111 13.50 -2.60 7.74
C PHE A 111 14.42 -1.81 8.66
N HIS A 112 13.89 -1.26 9.75
CA HIS A 112 14.69 -0.62 10.79
C HIS A 112 15.69 -1.61 11.41
N GLN A 113 15.24 -2.81 11.76
CA GLN A 113 16.09 -3.88 12.32
C GLN A 113 17.07 -4.41 11.27
N LEU A 114 16.64 -4.64 10.03
CA LEU A 114 17.50 -5.09 8.94
C LEU A 114 18.69 -4.13 8.75
N ARG A 115 18.42 -2.82 8.77
CA ARG A 115 19.46 -1.79 8.70
C ARG A 115 20.45 -1.90 9.86
N HIS A 116 19.97 -2.11 11.09
CA HIS A 116 20.82 -2.27 12.27
C HIS A 116 21.77 -3.46 12.11
N VAL A 117 21.20 -4.63 11.81
CA VAL A 117 21.96 -5.88 11.65
C VAL A 117 23.00 -5.76 10.53
N LEU A 118 22.62 -5.21 9.37
CA LEU A 118 23.53 -5.04 8.24
C LEU A 118 24.70 -4.08 8.54
N LYS A 119 24.49 -3.09 9.41
CA LYS A 119 25.49 -2.06 9.70
C LYS A 119 26.43 -2.44 10.84
N TYR A 120 25.92 -3.14 11.85
CA TYR A 120 26.64 -3.33 13.12
C TYR A 120 26.97 -4.80 13.43
N GLU A 121 26.24 -5.76 12.86
CA GLU A 121 26.35 -7.18 13.23
C GLU A 121 26.92 -8.04 12.10
N LEU A 122 26.77 -7.63 10.83
CA LEU A 122 27.40 -8.34 9.72
C LEU A 122 28.85 -7.89 9.53
N HIS A 123 29.78 -8.83 9.72
CA HIS A 123 31.20 -8.64 9.42
C HIS A 123 31.54 -8.79 7.93
N ALA A 124 30.67 -9.45 7.14
CA ALA A 124 30.85 -9.62 5.70
C ALA A 124 29.93 -8.68 4.92
N VAL A 125 30.46 -8.05 3.89
CA VAL A 125 29.69 -7.15 3.01
C VAL A 125 28.77 -7.98 2.10
N PRO A 126 27.44 -7.87 2.22
CA PRO A 126 26.54 -8.64 1.38
C PRO A 126 26.55 -8.13 -0.07
N THR A 127 26.27 -9.04 -1.00
CA THR A 127 26.18 -8.74 -2.45
C THR A 127 25.07 -7.75 -2.79
N ILE A 128 24.00 -7.74 -1.99
CA ILE A 128 22.90 -6.79 -2.07
C ILE A 128 22.87 -6.02 -0.75
N GLN A 129 23.07 -4.70 -0.79
CA GLN A 129 23.18 -3.89 0.43
C GLN A 129 21.96 -2.98 0.56
N TYR A 130 21.52 -2.78 1.79
CA TYR A 130 20.45 -1.82 2.07
C TYR A 130 20.96 -0.39 1.88
N VAL A 131 20.23 0.43 1.13
CA VAL A 131 20.58 1.85 0.97
C VAL A 131 19.98 2.65 2.11
N ASP A 132 20.83 3.33 2.86
CA ASP A 132 20.42 4.07 4.06
C ASP A 132 19.35 5.13 3.76
N LYS A 133 18.35 5.22 4.64
CA LYS A 133 17.23 6.18 4.59
C LYS A 133 16.30 6.08 3.35
N ASN A 134 16.32 4.97 2.61
CA ASN A 134 15.46 4.81 1.43
C ASN A 134 14.17 3.99 1.65
N PHE A 135 13.85 3.60 2.89
CA PHE A 135 12.52 3.05 3.18
C PHE A 135 11.52 4.19 3.36
N SER A 136 10.45 4.16 2.57
CA SER A 136 9.32 5.08 2.72
C SER A 136 8.00 4.33 2.68
N MET A 137 7.01 4.91 3.35
CA MET A 137 5.68 4.35 3.51
C MET A 137 4.65 5.46 3.41
N THR A 138 3.66 5.28 2.54
CA THR A 138 2.60 6.25 2.30
C THR A 138 1.24 5.55 2.39
N SER A 139 0.31 6.12 3.15
CA SER A 139 -1.07 5.64 3.20
C SER A 139 -1.80 5.98 1.90
N ILE A 140 -2.42 4.99 1.28
CA ILE A 140 -3.36 5.14 0.19
C ILE A 140 -4.75 4.94 0.77
N ASN A 141 -5.55 6.00 0.69
CA ASN A 141 -6.95 5.97 1.11
C ASN A 141 -7.83 5.71 -0.10
N SER A 142 -8.81 4.82 0.04
CA SER A 142 -9.83 4.55 -0.98
C SER A 142 -11.24 4.68 -0.41
N CYS A 143 -12.18 5.05 -1.28
CA CYS A 143 -13.61 4.95 -0.99
C CYS A 143 -14.20 3.79 -1.79
N ARG A 144 -15.21 3.11 -1.26
CA ARG A 144 -15.85 1.99 -1.97
C ARG A 144 -16.69 2.48 -3.15
N PRO A 145 -17.01 1.60 -4.12
CA PRO A 145 -17.91 1.94 -5.21
C PRO A 145 -19.25 2.46 -4.66
N GLY A 146 -19.73 3.56 -5.24
CA GLY A 146 -20.88 4.33 -4.75
C GLY A 146 -20.55 5.34 -3.66
N PHE A 147 -19.29 5.46 -3.23
CA PHE A 147 -18.82 6.46 -2.28
C PHE A 147 -17.67 7.29 -2.85
N GLY A 148 -17.50 8.51 -2.34
CA GLY A 148 -16.40 9.41 -2.66
C GLY A 148 -16.22 10.47 -1.57
N LYS A 149 -15.05 11.10 -1.54
CA LYS A 149 -14.74 12.22 -0.66
C LYS A 149 -15.34 13.51 -1.22
N ASN A 150 -15.78 14.38 -0.32
CA ASN A 150 -16.10 15.76 -0.68
C ASN A 150 -15.52 16.70 0.37
N TYR A 151 -14.40 17.33 0.03
CA TYR A 151 -13.67 18.23 0.91
C TYR A 151 -14.42 19.54 1.20
N HIS A 152 -15.36 19.93 0.34
CA HIS A 152 -16.02 21.23 0.42
C HIS A 152 -17.22 21.24 1.37
N THR A 153 -17.84 20.09 1.63
CA THR A 153 -19.10 20.01 2.40
C THR A 153 -18.90 19.70 3.87
N HIS A 154 -17.78 19.11 4.30
CA HIS A 154 -17.59 18.72 5.70
C HIS A 154 -16.15 18.94 6.21
N GLN A 155 -15.91 20.07 6.87
CA GLN A 155 -14.64 20.38 7.55
C GLN A 155 -14.29 19.37 8.66
N ASN A 156 -15.29 18.75 9.30
CA ASN A 156 -15.09 17.83 10.43
C ASN A 156 -14.68 16.41 10.02
N CYS A 157 -14.79 16.04 8.74
CA CYS A 157 -14.18 14.81 8.23
C CYS A 157 -13.82 14.93 6.75
N ALA A 158 -12.87 15.82 6.45
CA ALA A 158 -12.32 16.03 5.12
C ALA A 158 -11.79 14.73 4.46
N SER A 159 -11.48 13.71 5.26
CA SER A 159 -10.98 12.41 4.81
C SER A 159 -12.05 11.31 4.68
N CYS A 160 -13.31 11.54 5.05
CA CYS A 160 -14.37 10.52 5.02
C CYS A 160 -14.92 10.25 3.62
N CYS A 161 -15.40 9.03 3.40
CA CYS A 161 -16.15 8.62 2.22
C CYS A 161 -17.65 8.81 2.44
N MET A 162 -18.29 9.54 1.53
CA MET A 162 -19.73 9.78 1.53
C MET A 162 -20.40 9.13 0.35
N VAL A 163 -21.65 8.73 0.52
CA VAL A 163 -22.44 8.17 -0.57
C VAL A 163 -22.57 9.18 -1.72
N CYS A 164 -22.30 8.75 -2.94
CA CYS A 164 -22.44 9.59 -4.12
C CYS A 164 -23.90 10.05 -4.28
N GLY A 165 -24.11 11.33 -4.58
CA GLY A 165 -25.44 11.90 -4.75
C GLY A 165 -26.05 11.57 -6.12
N PRO A 166 -27.36 11.78 -6.31
CA PRO A 166 -27.99 11.68 -7.62
C PRO A 166 -27.25 12.50 -8.68
N GLY A 167 -27.13 11.95 -9.89
CA GLY A 167 -26.35 12.52 -10.99
C GLY A 167 -24.85 12.23 -10.91
N THR A 168 -24.37 11.55 -9.86
CA THR A 168 -22.98 11.13 -9.69
C THR A 168 -22.88 9.64 -9.39
N TYR A 169 -21.74 9.03 -9.71
CA TYR A 169 -21.48 7.61 -9.49
C TYR A 169 -20.01 7.38 -9.12
N SER A 170 -19.71 6.24 -8.52
CA SER A 170 -18.33 5.81 -8.26
C SER A 170 -18.21 4.32 -8.60
N PRO A 171 -17.54 3.95 -9.70
CA PRO A 171 -17.55 2.57 -10.20
C PRO A 171 -16.55 1.66 -9.48
N ASN A 172 -15.53 2.24 -8.87
CA ASN A 172 -14.36 1.55 -8.35
C ASN A 172 -13.93 2.19 -7.02
N ASN A 173 -12.74 1.82 -6.54
CA ASN A 173 -12.24 2.27 -5.25
C ASN A 173 -11.63 3.70 -5.27
N GLU A 174 -12.06 4.54 -6.21
CA GLU A 174 -11.62 5.93 -6.32
C GLU A 174 -12.14 6.78 -5.16
N VAL A 175 -11.41 7.84 -4.85
CA VAL A 175 -11.72 8.74 -3.74
C VAL A 175 -12.72 9.83 -4.10
N SER A 176 -13.29 9.84 -5.30
CA SER A 176 -14.16 10.92 -5.78
C SER A 176 -15.35 10.36 -6.55
N CYS A 177 -16.54 10.95 -6.33
CA CYS A 177 -17.70 10.67 -7.17
C CYS A 177 -17.55 11.36 -8.52
N GLN A 178 -17.81 10.63 -9.60
CA GLN A 178 -17.78 11.12 -10.97
C GLN A 178 -19.17 11.59 -11.39
N THR A 179 -19.27 12.65 -12.20
CA THR A 179 -20.54 13.16 -12.71
C THR A 179 -21.01 12.34 -13.91
N CYS A 180 -22.29 11.97 -13.93
CA CYS A 180 -22.88 11.32 -15.10
C CYS A 180 -23.07 12.30 -16.25
N ALA A 181 -22.80 11.85 -17.49
CA ALA A 181 -23.07 12.65 -18.69
C ALA A 181 -24.55 12.99 -18.89
N ARG A 182 -25.44 12.15 -18.33
CA ARG A 182 -26.89 12.37 -18.25
C ARG A 182 -27.35 11.99 -16.84
N ALA A 183 -28.43 12.58 -16.32
CA ALA A 183 -28.96 12.30 -14.98
C ALA A 183 -29.63 10.90 -14.86
N GLN A 184 -28.88 9.85 -15.22
CA GLN A 184 -29.30 8.44 -15.19
C GLN A 184 -29.15 7.83 -13.80
N ALA A 185 -28.11 8.23 -13.04
CA ALA A 185 -27.97 7.88 -11.63
C ALA A 185 -28.98 8.65 -10.77
N ARG A 186 -30.22 8.17 -10.69
CA ARG A 186 -31.30 8.83 -9.92
C ARG A 186 -31.28 8.50 -8.43
N MET A 187 -30.45 7.54 -8.03
CA MET A 187 -30.33 7.07 -6.65
C MET A 187 -28.99 7.46 -6.05
N TYR A 188 -28.97 7.57 -4.72
CA TYR A 188 -27.72 7.70 -3.97
C TYR A 188 -26.90 6.41 -4.10
N GLY A 189 -25.57 6.57 -4.19
CA GLY A 189 -24.63 5.45 -4.18
C GLY A 189 -24.54 4.68 -5.49
N ALA A 190 -24.88 5.33 -6.61
CA ALA A 190 -24.77 4.70 -7.92
C ALA A 190 -23.33 4.26 -8.20
N LYS A 191 -23.18 3.03 -8.71
CA LYS A 191 -21.89 2.47 -9.15
C LYS A 191 -21.66 2.64 -10.65
N SER A 192 -22.68 3.09 -11.38
CA SER A 192 -22.63 3.36 -12.81
C SER A 192 -23.63 4.46 -13.15
N CYS A 193 -23.36 5.15 -14.26
CA CYS A 193 -24.35 5.78 -15.10
C CYS A 193 -24.64 4.79 -16.25
#